data_AF-A0A3A4P9J4-F1
#
_entry.id   AF-A0A3A4P9J4-F1
#
_cell.length_a   1.000
_cell.length_b   1.000
_cell.length_c   1.000
_cell.angle_alpha   90.00
_cell.angle_beta   90.00
_cell.angle_gamma   90.00
#
_symmetry.space_group_name_H-M   'P 1'
#
loop_
_entity.id
_entity.type
_entity.pdbx_description
1 polymer ?
#
loop_
_entity_poly.entity_id
_entity_poly.type
_entity_poly.pdbx_seq_one_letter_code
_entity_poly.pdbx_strand_id
1 'polypeptide(L)' 'VVPAHSFKFAAALQKAQSGPAPILIRIETRAGHGAGKPTTMRIEEAADRWAFLTRVLDMTVASPPAEKPATPAS' A
#
# COMPACT_ATOMS: atom_id res chain seq x y z
N VAL A 1 -11.15 16.66 -1.74
CA VAL A 1 -11.10 16.11 -3.12
C VAL A 1 -12.15 15.01 -3.22
N VAL A 2 -12.98 14.98 -4.27
CA VAL A 2 -14.03 13.94 -4.39
C VAL A 2 -13.47 12.62 -4.97
N PRO A 3 -13.96 11.45 -4.52
CA PRO A 3 -13.45 10.15 -4.98
C PRO A 3 -13.52 9.92 -6.49
N ALA A 4 -14.50 10.56 -7.16
CA ALA A 4 -14.76 10.38 -8.58
C ALA A 4 -13.55 10.71 -9.49
N HIS A 5 -12.66 11.61 -9.08
CA HIS A 5 -11.45 11.93 -9.86
C HIS A 5 -10.52 10.72 -9.96
N SER A 6 -10.20 10.10 -8.83
CA SER A 6 -9.34 8.92 -8.79
C SER A 6 -9.96 7.74 -9.54
N PHE A 7 -11.28 7.53 -9.40
CA PHE A 7 -11.99 6.46 -10.13
C PHE A 7 -11.90 6.62 -11.65
N LYS A 8 -12.23 7.80 -12.17
CA LYS A 8 -12.19 8.05 -13.63
C LYS A 8 -10.77 7.89 -14.18
N PHE A 9 -9.77 8.38 -13.44
CA PHE A 9 -8.38 8.29 -13.87
C PHE A 9 -7.88 6.85 -13.88
N ALA A 10 -8.12 6.08 -12.82
CA ALA A 10 -7.72 4.67 -12.76
C ALA A 10 -8.39 3.85 -13.86
N ALA A 11 -9.69 4.04 -14.10
CA ALA A 11 -10.41 3.36 -15.18
C ALA A 11 -9.86 3.71 -16.57
N ALA A 12 -9.55 4.99 -16.81
CA ALA A 12 -8.95 5.43 -18.08
C ALA A 12 -7.55 4.82 -18.29
N LEU A 13 -6.71 4.80 -17.24
CA LEU A 13 -5.38 4.18 -17.29
C LEU A 13 -5.46 2.66 -17.52
N GLN A 14 -6.36 1.97 -16.82
CA GLN A 14 -6.60 0.53 -17.01
C GLN A 14 -7.03 0.23 -18.44
N LYS A 15 -7.90 1.05 -19.03
CA LYS A 15 -8.33 0.90 -20.43
C LYS A 15 -7.19 1.17 -21.43
N ALA A 16 -6.31 2.13 -21.13
CA ALA A 16 -5.22 2.53 -22.02
C ALA A 16 -3.96 1.65 -21.89
N GLN A 17 -3.85 0.87 -20.81
CA GLN A 17 -2.68 0.03 -20.55
C GLN A 17 -2.58 -1.09 -21.60
N SER A 18 -1.40 -1.18 -22.24
CA SER A 18 -1.06 -2.22 -23.22
C SER A 18 0.02 -3.18 -22.74
N GLY A 19 0.67 -2.89 -21.62
CA GLY A 19 1.70 -3.72 -20.99
C GLY A 19 1.18 -4.61 -19.85
N PRO A 20 2.03 -5.50 -19.32
CA PRO A 20 1.66 -6.45 -18.26
C PRO A 20 1.62 -5.83 -16.86
N ALA A 21 2.12 -4.60 -16.69
CA ALA A 21 2.19 -3.94 -15.39
C ALA A 21 0.79 -3.54 -14.90
N PRO A 22 0.41 -3.90 -13.65
CA PRO A 22 -0.94 -3.65 -13.15
C PRO A 22 -1.17 -2.15 -12.89
N ILE A 23 -2.37 -1.66 -13.22
CA ILE A 23 -2.87 -0.35 -12.80
C ILE A 23 -3.85 -0.56 -11.66
N LEU A 24 -3.46 -0.15 -10.45
CA LEU A 24 -4.22 -0.37 -9.23
C LEU A 24 -4.74 0.94 -8.64
N ILE A 25 -5.88 0.86 -7.98
CA ILE A 25 -6.43 1.94 -7.16
C ILE A 25 -6.84 1.39 -5.81
N ARG A 26 -6.33 2.00 -4.73
CA ARG A 26 -6.66 1.63 -3.36
C ARG A 26 -7.69 2.59 -2.80
N ILE A 27 -8.85 2.07 -2.41
CA ILE A 27 -9.94 2.88 -1.86
C ILE A 27 -10.05 2.64 -0.37
N GLU A 28 -9.67 3.66 0.40
CA GLU A 28 -9.80 3.64 1.85
C GLU A 28 -11.28 3.83 2.23
N THR A 29 -11.86 2.82 2.87
CA THR A 29 -13.23 2.92 3.38
C THR A 29 -13.20 3.47 4.81
N ARG A 30 -14.12 4.38 5.17
CA ARG A 30 -14.24 4.98 6.52
C ARG A 30 -13.11 5.94 6.94
N ALA A 31 -12.28 6.42 6.01
CA ALA A 31 -11.39 7.56 6.25
C ALA A 31 -11.98 8.85 5.66
N GLY A 32 -12.01 9.93 6.45
CA GLY A 32 -12.32 11.28 5.98
C GLY A 32 -11.18 11.91 5.17
N HIS A 33 -11.09 13.24 5.13
CA HIS A 33 -10.06 14.01 4.40
C HIS A 33 -8.61 13.86 4.95
N GLY A 34 -8.30 12.80 5.70
CA GLY A 34 -6.98 12.46 6.20
C GLY A 34 -6.70 12.86 7.65
N ALA A 35 -7.35 13.89 8.18
CA ALA A 35 -7.23 14.27 9.60
C ALA A 35 -7.89 13.20 10.50
N GLY A 36 -7.16 12.71 11.50
CA GLY A 36 -7.66 11.74 12.48
C GLY A 36 -7.63 10.27 12.03
N LYS A 37 -6.88 9.93 10.96
CA LYS A 37 -6.71 8.54 10.54
C LYS A 37 -6.02 7.71 11.65
N PRO A 38 -6.62 6.61 12.14
CA PRO A 38 -6.01 5.75 13.14
C PRO A 38 -4.62 5.27 12.72
N THR A 39 -3.71 5.14 13.69
CA THR A 39 -2.33 4.69 13.44
C THR A 39 -2.27 3.34 12.71
N THR A 40 -3.20 2.43 13.01
CA THR A 40 -3.31 1.14 12.32
C THR A 40 -3.52 1.31 10.82
N MET A 41 -4.49 2.13 10.39
CA MET A 41 -4.70 2.38 8.97
C MET A 41 -3.52 3.11 8.30
N ARG A 42 -2.76 3.91 9.06
CA ARG A 42 -1.53 4.54 8.54
C ARG A 42 -0.43 3.52 8.30
N ILE A 43 -0.30 2.53 9.20
CA ILE A 43 0.63 1.41 9.05
C ILE A 43 0.24 0.56 7.84
N GLU A 44 -1.05 0.21 7.70
CA GLU A 44 -1.56 -0.55 6.55
C GLU A 44 -1.31 0.18 5.23
N GLU A 45 -1.59 1.48 5.16
CA GLU A 45 -1.31 2.28 3.96
C GLU A 45 0.19 2.34 3.63
N ALA A 46 1.06 2.44 4.63
CA ALA A 46 2.50 2.40 4.42
C ALA A 46 2.95 1.01 3.94
N ALA A 47 2.44 -0.05 4.56
CA ALA A 47 2.75 -1.43 4.18
C ALA A 47 2.34 -1.72 2.74
N ASP A 48 1.12 -1.36 2.32
CA ASP A 48 0.62 -1.55 0.96
C ASP A 48 1.51 -0.84 -0.07
N ARG A 49 1.90 0.42 0.20
CA ARG A 49 2.75 1.22 -0.70
C ARG A 49 4.14 0.61 -0.85
N TRP A 50 4.76 0.21 0.27
CA TRP A 50 6.10 -0.38 0.24
C TRP A 50 6.08 -1.75 -0.41
N ALA A 51 5.09 -2.59 -0.11
CA ALA A 51 4.94 -3.90 -0.75
C ALA A 51 4.74 -3.78 -2.26
N PHE A 52 3.92 -2.82 -2.71
CA PHE A 52 3.76 -2.55 -4.14
C PHE A 52 5.08 -2.09 -4.77
N LEU A 53 5.75 -1.12 -4.16
CA LEU A 53 7.00 -0.56 -4.70
C LEU A 53 8.09 -1.61 -4.81
N THR A 54 8.32 -2.39 -3.74
CA THR A 54 9.37 -3.41 -3.72
C THR A 54 9.09 -4.52 -4.72
N ARG A 55 7.82 -4.89 -4.91
CA ARG A 55 7.40 -5.88 -5.88
C ARG A 55 7.53 -5.42 -7.34
N VAL A 56 7.20 -4.16 -7.63
CA VAL A 56 7.15 -3.63 -9.01
C VAL A 56 8.51 -3.15 -9.50
N LEU A 57 9.37 -2.68 -8.59
CA LEU A 57 10.73 -2.27 -8.90
C LEU A 57 11.77 -3.37 -8.68
N ASP A 58 11.32 -4.61 -8.42
CA ASP A 58 12.17 -5.77 -8.11
C ASP A 58 13.26 -5.46 -7.07
N MET A 59 12.87 -4.78 -5.99
CA MET A 59 13.80 -4.39 -4.92
C MET A 59 14.10 -5.57 -4.02
N THR A 60 15.38 -5.85 -3.80
CA THR A 60 15.81 -6.76 -2.74
C THR A 60 15.62 -6.09 -1.39
N VAL A 61 14.68 -6.61 -0.60
CA VAL A 61 14.50 -6.19 0.79
C VAL A 61 15.35 -7.10 1.67
N ALA A 62 16.20 -6.53 2.51
CA ALA A 62 16.95 -7.31 3.48
C ALA A 62 15.96 -8.03 4.39
N SER A 63 16.17 -9.33 4.62
CA SER A 63 15.42 -10.04 5.65
C SER A 63 15.66 -9.31 6.98
N PRO A 64 14.62 -9.06 7.79
CA PRO A 64 14.84 -8.55 9.13
C PRO A 64 15.80 -9.51 9.86
N PRO A 65 16.71 -8.97 10.69
CA PRO A 65 17.59 -9.80 11.49
C PRO A 65 16.72 -10.79 12.28
N ALA A 66 17.13 -12.06 12.30
CA ALA A 66 16.41 -13.09 13.05
C ALA A 66 16.15 -12.59 14.47
N GLU A 67 14.88 -12.49 14.85
CA GLU A 67 14.50 -12.11 16.20
C GLU A 67 15.13 -13.14 17.15
N LYS A 68 15.94 -12.67 18.11
CA LYS A 68 16.49 -13.56 19.13
C LYS A 68 15.30 -14.15 19.88
N PRO A 69 15.25 -15.48 20.11
CA PRO A 69 14.15 -16.08 20.84
C PRO A 69 14.00 -15.38 22.18
N ALA A 70 12.79 -14.91 22.47
CA ALA A 70 12.48 -14.27 23.74
C ALA A 70 12.83 -15.24 24.87
N THR A 71 13.80 -14.88 25.71
CA THR A 71 14.14 -15.65 26.91
C THR A 71 12.87 -15.75 27.75
N PRO A 72 12.37 -16.95 28.08
CA PRO A 72 11.22 -17.06 28.97
C PRO A 72 11.62 -16.46 30.33
N ALA A 73 10.80 -15.50 30.79
CA ALA A 73 10.95 -14.94 32.13
C ALA A 73 10.82 -16.08 33.16
N SER A 74 11.77 -16.15 34.08
CA SER A 74 11.80 -17.12 35.19
C SER A 74 10.70 -16.86 36.21
#